data_AF-S9PCL6-F1
#
_entry.id   AF-S9PCL6-F1
#
_cell.length_a   1.000
_cell.length_b   1.000
_cell.length_c   1.000
_cell.angle_alpha   90.00
_cell.angle_beta   90.00
_cell.angle_gamma   90.00
#
_symmetry.space_group_name_H-M   'P 1'
#
loop_
_entity.id
_entity.type
_entity.pdbx_description
1 polymer ?
#
loop_
_entity_poly.entity_id
_entity_poly.type
_entity_poly.pdbx_seq_one_letter_code
_entity_poly.pdbx_strand_id
1 'polypeptide(L)'
;MLVGLTACGVTEDEAVRLKEGQTLSVPGVPLEGCGTLGCLYEGQVCMEVFFEYGRSPAVCVFTDVCERLECQTQKPGYKCTLFDGFPGQVKCIERDD
;
A
#
# COMPACT_ATOMS: atom_id res chain seq x y z
N MET A 1 -11.65 8.69 -32.67
CA MET A 1 -10.95 7.62 -31.95
C MET A 1 -11.08 7.92 -30.47
N LEU A 2 -12.07 7.34 -29.79
CA LEU A 2 -12.19 7.45 -28.32
C LEU A 2 -11.11 6.57 -27.72
N VAL A 3 -10.06 7.17 -27.15
CA VAL A 3 -9.14 6.47 -26.26
C VAL A 3 -9.92 6.25 -24.97
N GLY A 4 -10.49 5.05 -24.80
CA GLY A 4 -11.04 4.63 -23.52
C GLY A 4 -9.91 4.64 -22.51
N LEU A 5 -9.95 5.56 -21.55
CA LEU A 5 -9.18 5.50 -20.31
C LEU A 5 -9.69 4.30 -19.51
N THR A 6 -9.33 3.09 -19.91
CA THR A 6 -9.26 1.98 -18.96
C THR A 6 -8.09 2.34 -18.05
N ALA A 7 -8.38 2.94 -16.90
CA ALA A 7 -7.39 3.24 -15.87
C ALA A 7 -6.82 1.90 -15.37
N CYS A 8 -5.79 1.38 -16.03
CA CYS A 8 -4.97 0.26 -15.54
C CYS A 8 -4.06 0.70 -14.37
N GLY A 9 -4.47 1.74 -13.64
CA GLY A 9 -3.69 2.41 -12.61
C GLY A 9 -4.44 2.43 -11.29
N VAL A 10 -3.71 2.75 -10.22
CA VAL A 10 -4.29 3.03 -8.91
C VAL A 10 -5.12 4.31 -9.03
N THR A 11 -6.35 4.29 -8.52
CA THR A 11 -7.18 5.49 -8.47
C THR A 11 -6.75 6.38 -7.30
N GLU A 12 -6.99 7.70 -7.37
CA GLU A 12 -6.66 8.63 -6.27
C GLU A 12 -7.32 8.22 -4.94
N ASP A 13 -8.53 7.65 -5.02
CA ASP A 13 -9.29 7.17 -3.87
C ASP A 13 -8.69 5.90 -3.23
N GLU A 14 -8.01 5.07 -4.01
CA GLU A 14 -7.31 3.89 -3.53
C GLU A 14 -5.86 4.18 -3.12
N ALA A 15 -5.30 5.31 -3.54
CA ALA A 15 -3.91 5.64 -3.31
C ALA A 15 -3.64 6.02 -1.85
N VAL A 16 -2.53 5.53 -1.33
CA VAL A 16 -1.88 5.98 -0.10
C VAL A 16 -0.67 6.84 -0.43
N ARG A 17 -0.23 7.63 0.55
CA ARG A 17 1.07 8.28 0.58
C ARG A 17 1.73 8.11 1.95
N LEU A 18 3.04 8.29 2.01
CA LEU A 18 3.76 8.33 3.28
C LEU A 18 3.41 9.62 4.04
N LYS A 19 3.21 9.49 5.35
CA LYS A 19 3.19 10.65 6.24
C LYS A 19 4.56 11.33 6.24
N GLU A 20 4.58 12.63 6.52
CA GLU A 20 5.81 13.41 6.52
C GLU A 20 6.89 12.79 7.43
N GLY A 21 8.09 12.59 6.87
CA GLY A 21 9.22 11.99 7.58
C GLY A 21 9.15 10.48 7.82
N GLN A 22 8.11 9.79 7.35
CA GLN A 22 7.98 8.33 7.48
C GLN A 22 8.51 7.57 6.26
N THR A 23 8.85 6.30 6.48
CA THR A 23 9.27 5.35 5.44
C THR A 23 8.43 4.08 5.50
N LEU A 24 8.42 3.28 4.42
CA LEU A 24 7.80 1.95 4.45
C LEU A 24 8.57 0.97 5.36
N SER A 25 9.89 1.10 5.42
CA SER A 25 10.75 0.36 6.35
C SER A 25 10.67 0.91 7.76
N VAL A 26 11.05 0.08 8.74
CA VAL A 26 11.25 0.49 10.13
C VAL A 26 12.76 0.62 10.43
N PRO A 27 13.16 1.40 11.45
CA PRO A 27 14.58 1.58 11.78
C PRO A 27 15.31 0.25 11.99
N GLY A 28 16.43 0.07 11.29
CA GLY A 28 17.26 -1.14 11.38
C GLY A 28 16.80 -2.32 10.54
N VAL A 29 15.71 -2.19 9.76
CA VAL A 29 15.21 -3.24 8.87
C VAL A 29 15.15 -2.72 7.43
N PRO A 30 15.89 -3.31 6.48
CA PRO A 30 15.83 -2.89 5.08
C PRO A 30 14.45 -3.19 4.48
N LEU A 31 14.01 -2.33 3.55
CA LEU A 31 12.86 -2.64 2.71
C LEU A 31 13.29 -3.64 1.64
N GLU A 32 12.72 -4.84 1.67
CA GLU A 32 13.04 -5.90 0.73
C GLU A 32 11.83 -6.30 -0.10
N GLY A 33 12.06 -6.70 -1.34
CA GLY A 33 11.03 -7.32 -2.17
C GLY A 33 10.66 -8.68 -1.62
N CYS A 34 9.38 -9.04 -1.64
CA CYS A 34 8.95 -10.40 -1.33
C CYS A 34 8.73 -11.20 -2.61
N GLY A 35 9.33 -12.39 -2.64
CA GLY A 35 9.19 -13.37 -3.72
C GLY A 35 8.70 -14.71 -3.17
N THR A 36 9.25 -15.80 -3.68
CA THR A 36 8.88 -17.17 -3.27
C THR A 36 9.23 -17.52 -1.82
N LEU A 37 10.19 -16.82 -1.21
CA LEU A 37 10.68 -17.12 0.15
C LEU A 37 9.93 -16.38 1.25
N GLY A 38 8.94 -15.54 0.91
CA GLY A 38 8.21 -14.73 1.89
C GLY A 38 9.07 -13.60 2.48
N CYS A 39 8.80 -13.25 3.73
CA CYS A 39 9.48 -12.17 4.46
C CYS A 39 10.33 -12.70 5.61
N LEU A 40 11.45 -12.03 5.90
CA LEU A 40 12.47 -12.50 6.83
C LEU A 40 12.11 -12.27 8.30
N TYR A 41 11.40 -11.19 8.60
CA TYR A 41 11.13 -10.77 9.98
C TYR A 41 9.72 -11.13 10.41
N GLU A 42 9.57 -11.49 11.68
CA GLU A 42 8.26 -11.71 12.30
C GLU A 42 7.43 -10.43 12.25
N GLY A 43 6.14 -10.56 11.91
CA GLY A 43 5.23 -9.43 11.73
C GLY A 43 5.33 -8.74 10.37
N GLN A 44 6.22 -9.18 9.47
CA GLN A 44 6.20 -8.77 8.07
C GLN A 44 5.23 -9.61 7.24
N VAL A 45 4.63 -8.94 6.27
CA VAL A 45 3.74 -9.53 5.27
C VAL A 45 4.11 -9.01 3.88
N CYS A 46 3.93 -9.87 2.89
CA CYS A 46 4.23 -9.56 1.50
C CYS A 46 3.08 -8.75 0.88
N MET A 47 3.32 -7.47 0.58
CA MET A 47 2.27 -6.54 0.17
C MET A 47 2.68 -5.67 -1.02
N GLU A 48 1.71 -5.37 -1.89
CA GLU A 48 1.78 -4.27 -2.86
C GLU A 48 1.14 -3.02 -2.25
N VAL A 49 1.87 -1.90 -2.27
CA VAL A 49 1.39 -0.62 -1.76
C VAL A 49 0.90 0.24 -2.93
N PHE A 50 -0.33 0.75 -2.81
CA PHE A 50 -0.99 1.48 -3.90
C PHE A 50 -0.66 2.97 -3.77
N PHE A 51 0.32 3.46 -4.53
CA PHE A 51 0.66 4.88 -4.59
C PHE A 51 -0.05 5.58 -5.76
N GLU A 52 -0.09 6.91 -5.74
CA GLU A 52 -0.71 7.71 -6.81
C GLU A 52 -0.09 7.45 -8.20
N TYR A 53 1.20 7.09 -8.24
CA TYR A 53 1.94 6.79 -9.46
C TYR A 53 1.89 5.31 -9.85
N GLY A 54 1.18 4.47 -9.09
CA GLY A 54 0.99 3.06 -9.38
C GLY A 54 1.20 2.15 -8.17
N ARG A 55 1.17 0.84 -8.44
CA ARG A 55 1.39 -0.19 -7.42
C ARG A 55 2.88 -0.40 -7.24
N SER A 56 3.34 -0.45 -5.99
CA SER A 56 4.70 -0.88 -5.71
C SER A 56 4.90 -2.33 -6.17
N PRO A 57 6.15 -2.77 -6.41
CA PRO A 57 6.47 -4.18 -6.36
C PRO A 57 6.01 -4.77 -5.01
N ALA A 58 5.80 -6.09 -4.99
CA ALA A 58 5.54 -6.79 -3.75
C ALA A 58 6.75 -6.65 -2.81
N VAL A 59 6.54 -6.02 -1.66
CA VAL A 59 7.58 -5.74 -0.66
C VAL A 59 7.17 -6.24 0.72
N CYS A 60 8.16 -6.59 1.54
CA CYS A 60 7.97 -6.94 2.93
C CYS A 60 7.74 -5.68 3.76
N VAL A 61 6.50 -5.51 4.24
CA VAL A 61 6.12 -4.43 5.14
C VAL A 61 5.58 -5.02 6.43
N PHE A 62 5.74 -4.30 7.53
CA PHE A 62 5.14 -4.69 8.80
C PHE A 62 3.62 -4.47 8.78
N THR A 63 2.87 -5.28 9.53
CA THR A 63 1.40 -5.21 9.57
C THR A 63 0.85 -3.87 10.08
N ASP A 64 1.68 -3.08 10.76
CA ASP A 64 1.40 -1.71 11.22
C ASP A 64 1.68 -0.63 10.15
N VAL A 65 1.93 -1.00 8.88
CA VAL A 65 2.31 -0.05 7.81
C VAL A 65 1.33 1.11 7.65
N CYS A 66 0.04 0.91 7.92
CA CYS A 66 -0.97 1.98 7.88
C CYS A 66 -0.79 3.05 8.98
N GLU A 67 0.04 2.83 10.00
CA GLU A 67 0.43 3.89 10.95
C GLU A 67 1.34 4.93 10.30
N ARG A 68 2.08 4.53 9.25
CA ARG A 68 3.05 5.36 8.51
C ARG A 68 2.50 5.92 7.21
N LEU A 69 1.35 5.42 6.77
CA LEU A 69 0.66 5.82 5.55
C LEU A 69 -0.60 6.64 5.87
N GLU A 70 -1.01 7.47 4.93
CA GLU A 70 -2.29 8.17 4.92
C GLU A 70 -2.92 8.12 3.53
N CYS A 71 -4.23 8.31 3.46
CA CYS A 71 -4.92 8.33 2.17
C CYS A 71 -4.58 9.58 1.37
N GLN A 72 -4.35 9.40 0.08
CA GLN A 72 -4.09 10.50 -0.84
C GLN A 72 -5.37 11.33 -1.04
N THR A 73 -6.51 10.66 -1.17
CA THR A 73 -7.82 11.30 -1.22
C THR A 73 -8.14 12.06 0.07
N GLN A 74 -8.72 13.26 -0.07
CA GLN A 74 -9.18 14.08 1.06
C GLN A 74 -10.64 13.82 1.42
N LYS A 75 -11.27 12.82 0.81
CA LYS A 75 -12.65 12.46 1.08
C LYS A 75 -12.79 11.90 2.51
N PRO A 76 -13.82 12.31 3.26
CA PRO A 76 -14.09 11.71 4.56
C PRO A 76 -14.44 10.22 4.40
N GLY A 77 -14.16 9.43 5.43
CA GLY A 77 -14.50 7.99 5.46
C GLY A 77 -13.44 7.07 4.85
N TYR A 78 -12.45 7.59 4.13
CA TYR A 78 -11.36 6.78 3.56
C TYR A 78 -10.30 6.46 4.59
N LYS A 79 -9.86 5.19 4.64
CA LYS A 79 -8.80 4.71 5.54
C LYS A 79 -7.86 3.73 4.85
N CYS A 80 -6.58 3.84 5.19
CA CYS A 80 -5.57 2.84 4.83
C CYS A 80 -5.97 1.50 5.45
N THR A 81 -6.00 0.46 4.62
CA THR A 81 -6.40 -0.88 5.02
C THR A 81 -5.50 -1.90 4.35
N LEU A 82 -5.21 -2.99 5.06
CA LEU A 82 -4.52 -4.17 4.53
C LEU A 82 -5.58 -5.15 4.02
N PHE A 83 -5.39 -5.65 2.82
CA PHE A 83 -6.20 -6.70 2.23
C PHE A 83 -5.36 -7.96 2.07
N ASP A 84 -5.91 -9.06 2.57
CA ASP A 84 -5.30 -10.37 2.44
C ASP A 84 -5.28 -10.82 0.96
N GLY A 85 -4.17 -11.46 0.58
CA GLY A 85 -3.87 -11.90 -0.78
C GLY A 85 -2.42 -12.35 -0.90
N PHE A 86 -2.00 -12.83 -2.07
CA PHE A 86 -0.58 -13.08 -2.35
C PHE A 86 -0.17 -12.54 -3.74
N PRO A 87 0.53 -11.39 -3.82
CA PRO A 87 0.81 -10.49 -2.69
C PRO A 87 -0.48 -9.87 -2.13
N GLY A 88 -0.48 -9.55 -0.84
CA GLY A 88 -1.56 -8.76 -0.25
C GLY A 88 -1.50 -7.31 -0.74
N GLN A 89 -2.47 -6.49 -0.35
CA GLN A 89 -2.54 -5.10 -0.82
C GLN A 89 -2.67 -4.12 0.34
N VAL A 90 -1.97 -3.00 0.25
CA VAL A 90 -2.15 -1.84 1.13
C VAL A 90 -2.71 -0.70 0.30
N LYS A 91 -3.95 -0.33 0.56
CA LYS A 91 -4.66 0.71 -0.18
C LYS A 91 -5.66 1.45 0.67
N CYS A 92 -6.14 2.58 0.17
CA CYS A 92 -7.26 3.29 0.77
C CYS A 92 -8.58 2.69 0.30
N ILE A 93 -9.52 2.63 1.23
CA ILE A 93 -10.90 2.26 0.97
C ILE A 93 -11.82 3.17 1.76
N GLU A 94 -13.00 3.41 1.20
CA GLU A 94 -14.12 3.97 1.93
C GLU A 94 -14.57 2.95 2.99
N ARG A 95 -14.74 3.39 4.23
CA ARG A 95 -15.40 2.56 5.24
C ARG A 95 -16.91 2.66 5.06
N ASP A 96 -17.51 1.56 4.64
CA ASP A 96 -18.94 1.31 4.81
C ASP A 96 -19.20 0.97 6.30
N ASP A 97 -19.35 1.99 7.16
CA ASP A 97 -19.89 1.79 8.53
C ASP A 97 -21.44 1.77 8.49
#